data_AF-R9ISK1-F1
#
_entry.id   AF-R9ISK1-F1
#
_cell.length_a   1.000
_cell.length_b   1.000
_cell.length_c   1.000
_cell.angle_alpha   90.00
_cell.angle_beta   90.00
_cell.angle_gamma   90.00
#
_symmetry.space_group_name_H-M   'P 1'
#
loop_
_entity.id
_entity.type
_entity.pdbx_description
1 polymer ?
#
loop_
_entity_poly.entity_id
_entity_poly.type
_entity_poly.pdbx_seq_one_letter_code
_entity_poly.pdbx_strand_id
1 'polypeptide(L)'
;MKVLRKLLYCIILALFFPLTGYAEEIVPEKEQIEIIFVIDSSGSMKTNDRSGIGIDMVQAFIDTMQTQGIRIGYVAYNNEILSYSAPETIETTEKRKRLKDQISSITYSGDTDIGLGVSHACELFSEKENTRRIMVLISDGETDLSAGSPRTEAQSSQELDYCMNWCRDENIPIYTIAFGQYDGSIAVLKKIAEETKAESYSGKCRRGLDRNPLRHFPE
;
A
#
# COMPACT_ATOMS: atom_id res chain seq x y z
N MET A 1 -1.12 -13.69 74.15
CA MET A 1 -1.67 -12.31 74.06
C MET A 1 -0.78 -11.33 73.28
N LYS A 2 0.54 -11.26 73.51
CA LYS A 2 1.44 -10.28 72.84
C LYS A 2 1.52 -10.46 71.31
N VAL A 3 1.48 -11.69 70.80
CA VAL A 3 1.53 -12.01 69.36
C VAL A 3 0.21 -11.64 68.65
N LEU A 4 -0.93 -11.94 69.28
CA LEU A 4 -2.25 -11.58 68.76
C LEU A 4 -2.44 -10.06 68.67
N ARG A 5 -1.89 -9.32 69.63
CA ARG A 5 -1.89 -7.85 69.61
C ARG A 5 -1.06 -7.28 68.45
N LYS A 6 0.10 -7.88 68.14
CA LYS A 6 0.93 -7.47 67.00
C LYS A 6 0.24 -7.74 65.66
N LEU A 7 -0.45 -8.88 65.54
CA LEU A 7 -1.22 -9.22 64.33
C LEU A 7 -2.35 -8.20 64.07
N LEU A 8 -3.04 -7.79 65.14
CA LEU A 8 -4.12 -6.81 65.06
C LEU A 8 -3.62 -5.43 64.59
N TYR A 9 -2.44 -5.01 65.05
CA TYR A 9 -1.82 -3.75 64.58
C TYR A 9 -1.43 -3.80 63.10
N CYS A 10 -0.92 -4.92 62.61
CA CYS A 10 -0.58 -5.06 61.18
C CYS A 10 -1.81 -4.99 60.27
N ILE A 11 -2.93 -5.58 60.69
CA ILE A 11 -4.19 -5.56 59.93
C ILE A 11 -4.79 -4.14 59.90
N ILE A 12 -4.77 -3.43 61.03
CA ILE A 12 -5.26 -2.04 61.12
C ILE A 12 -4.38 -1.10 60.27
N LEU A 13 -3.05 -1.31 60.26
CA LEU A 13 -2.13 -0.51 59.44
C LEU A 13 -2.37 -0.74 57.94
N ALA A 14 -2.68 -1.96 57.51
CA ALA A 14 -3.00 -2.27 56.12
C ALA A 14 -4.34 -1.67 55.66
N LEU A 15 -5.29 -1.47 56.58
CA LEU A 15 -6.59 -0.84 56.29
C LEU A 15 -6.51 0.69 56.18
N PHE A 16 -5.49 1.32 56.77
CA PHE A 16 -5.29 2.78 56.72
C PHE A 16 -4.53 3.29 55.50
N PHE A 17 -3.96 2.39 54.69
CA PHE A 17 -3.34 2.72 53.40
C PHE A 17 -4.14 2.08 52.27
N PRO A 18 -5.27 2.67 51.83
CA PRO A 18 -5.81 2.32 50.53
C PRO A 18 -4.73 2.65 49.50
N LEU A 19 -4.11 1.60 48.92
CA LEU A 19 -3.36 1.74 47.68
C LEU A 19 -4.38 2.18 46.62
N THR A 20 -4.53 3.49 46.45
CA THR A 20 -5.20 4.05 45.29
C THR A 20 -4.25 3.84 44.11
N GLY A 21 -4.34 2.66 43.49
CA GLY A 21 -3.74 2.40 42.21
C GLY A 21 -4.48 3.22 41.17
N TYR A 22 -3.88 4.33 40.76
CA TYR A 22 -4.29 4.99 39.52
C TYR A 22 -3.85 4.10 38.37
N ALA A 23 -4.79 3.34 37.80
CA ALA A 23 -4.59 2.78 36.48
C ALA A 23 -4.89 3.91 35.48
N GLU A 24 -3.84 4.55 34.96
CA GLU A 24 -3.98 5.27 33.69
C GLU A 24 -4.21 4.21 32.61
N GLU A 25 -5.42 4.20 32.05
CA GLU A 25 -5.69 3.48 30.82
C GLU A 25 -4.93 4.21 29.70
N ILE A 26 -3.72 3.75 29.39
CA ILE A 26 -3.04 4.13 28.17
C ILE A 26 -3.86 3.50 27.04
N VAL A 27 -4.86 4.22 26.55
CA VAL A 27 -5.53 3.86 25.29
C VAL A 27 -4.44 3.99 24.23
N PRO A 28 -3.95 2.88 23.65
CA PRO A 28 -2.95 2.98 22.59
C PRO A 28 -3.59 3.80 21.48
N GLU A 29 -2.95 4.90 21.08
CA GLU A 29 -3.38 5.63 19.90
C GLU A 29 -3.39 4.63 18.74
N LYS A 30 -4.57 4.39 18.14
CA LYS A 30 -4.72 3.40 17.07
C LYS A 30 -3.76 3.75 15.95
N GLU A 31 -2.78 2.88 15.72
CA GLU A 31 -1.83 2.94 14.62
C GLU A 31 -2.59 3.21 13.32
N GLN A 32 -2.25 4.31 12.64
CA GLN A 32 -2.82 4.65 11.34
C GLN A 32 -2.06 3.89 10.27
N ILE A 33 -2.75 3.39 9.25
CA ILE A 33 -2.13 2.73 8.11
C ILE A 33 -2.44 3.54 6.85
N GLU A 34 -1.40 4.01 6.17
CA GLU A 34 -1.48 4.64 4.86
C GLU A 34 -1.00 3.65 3.79
N ILE A 35 -1.85 3.40 2.80
CA ILE A 35 -1.55 2.52 1.66
C ILE A 35 -1.66 3.33 0.38
N ILE A 36 -0.61 3.34 -0.43
CA ILE A 36 -0.63 3.98 -1.76
C ILE A 36 -0.43 2.92 -2.83
N PHE A 37 -1.40 2.83 -3.75
CA PHE A 37 -1.30 2.00 -4.94
C PHE A 37 -0.65 2.79 -6.08
N VAL A 38 0.50 2.35 -6.56
CA VAL A 38 1.21 2.93 -7.71
C VAL A 38 0.90 2.05 -8.92
N ILE A 39 0.11 2.57 -9.84
CA ILE A 39 -0.54 1.82 -10.92
C ILE A 39 0.07 2.25 -12.24
N ASP A 40 0.85 1.35 -12.82
CA ASP A 40 1.37 1.49 -14.17
C ASP A 40 0.20 1.51 -15.16
N SER A 41 0.09 2.64 -15.84
CA SER A 41 -0.93 2.94 -16.83
C SER A 41 -0.31 3.16 -18.21
N SER A 42 0.86 2.58 -18.47
CA SER A 42 1.53 2.61 -19.77
C SER A 42 0.80 1.78 -20.84
N GLY A 43 1.22 1.94 -22.10
CA GLY A 43 0.63 1.23 -23.23
C GLY A 43 0.80 -0.29 -23.18
N SER A 44 1.90 -0.80 -22.63
CA SER A 44 2.20 -2.24 -22.53
C SER A 44 1.18 -2.98 -21.65
N MET A 45 0.64 -2.30 -20.64
CA MET A 45 -0.40 -2.81 -19.74
C MET A 45 -1.70 -3.19 -20.46
N LYS A 46 -1.99 -2.63 -21.66
CA LYS A 46 -3.12 -3.10 -22.49
C LYS A 46 -3.01 -4.58 -22.88
N THR A 47 -1.79 -5.07 -22.99
CA THR A 47 -1.50 -6.46 -23.35
C THR A 47 -1.23 -7.30 -22.10
N ASN A 48 -0.42 -6.79 -21.18
CA ASN A 48 0.03 -7.50 -19.98
C ASN A 48 -1.07 -7.63 -18.92
N ASP A 49 -1.98 -6.66 -18.85
CA ASP A 49 -3.18 -6.65 -18.00
C ASP A 49 -4.46 -6.42 -18.82
N ARG A 50 -4.66 -7.24 -19.85
CA ARG A 50 -5.78 -7.08 -20.81
C ARG A 50 -7.17 -7.09 -20.16
N SER A 51 -7.33 -7.79 -19.05
CA SER A 51 -8.60 -7.89 -18.32
C SER A 51 -8.77 -6.81 -17.24
N GLY A 52 -7.79 -5.95 -17.00
CA GLY A 52 -7.84 -4.96 -15.92
C GLY A 52 -7.73 -5.57 -14.53
N ILE A 53 -7.05 -6.72 -14.39
CA ILE A 53 -6.87 -7.47 -13.14
C ILE A 53 -6.19 -6.60 -12.09
N GLY A 54 -5.23 -5.75 -12.47
CA GLY A 54 -4.56 -4.84 -11.54
C GLY A 54 -5.55 -3.88 -10.88
N ILE A 55 -6.36 -3.21 -11.69
CA ILE A 55 -7.42 -2.29 -11.23
C ILE A 55 -8.47 -3.05 -10.41
N ASP A 56 -8.95 -4.21 -10.89
CA ASP A 56 -9.96 -5.02 -10.21
C ASP A 56 -9.49 -5.48 -8.82
N MET A 57 -8.22 -5.86 -8.70
CA MET A 57 -7.61 -6.26 -7.44
C MET A 57 -7.55 -5.09 -6.46
N VAL A 58 -7.20 -3.88 -6.91
CA VAL A 58 -7.23 -2.69 -6.05
C VAL A 58 -8.66 -2.40 -5.59
N GLN A 59 -9.66 -2.52 -6.47
CA GLN A 59 -11.06 -2.34 -6.11
C GLN A 59 -11.54 -3.39 -5.09
N ALA A 60 -11.19 -4.66 -5.29
CA ALA A 60 -11.49 -5.74 -4.36
C ALA A 60 -10.80 -5.54 -3.01
N PHE A 61 -9.55 -5.08 -3.01
CA PHE A 61 -8.83 -4.69 -1.79
C PHE A 61 -9.59 -3.59 -1.05
N ILE A 62 -9.97 -2.53 -1.76
CA ILE A 62 -10.77 -1.44 -1.18
C ILE A 62 -12.08 -2.00 -0.61
N ASP A 63 -12.79 -2.91 -1.27
CA ASP A 63 -14.05 -3.48 -0.77
C ASP A 63 -13.90 -4.34 0.49
N THR A 64 -12.77 -5.04 0.64
CA THR A 64 -12.51 -5.91 1.79
C THR A 64 -12.06 -5.14 3.04
N MET A 65 -11.48 -3.96 2.88
CA MET A 65 -11.00 -3.15 4.00
C MET A 65 -12.17 -2.48 4.75
N GLN A 66 -12.57 -3.03 5.89
CA GLN A 66 -13.66 -2.49 6.73
C GLN A 66 -13.17 -1.84 8.03
N THR A 67 -11.86 -1.75 8.23
CA THR A 67 -11.25 -1.32 9.49
C THR A 67 -11.04 0.19 9.54
N GLN A 68 -11.36 0.80 10.69
CA GLN A 68 -11.02 2.18 11.01
C GLN A 68 -9.50 2.38 11.05
N GLY A 69 -9.03 3.58 10.71
CA GLY A 69 -7.59 3.90 10.73
C GLY A 69 -6.81 3.45 9.49
N ILE A 70 -7.49 2.99 8.44
CA ILE A 70 -6.89 2.77 7.12
C ILE A 70 -7.20 3.96 6.21
N ARG A 71 -6.15 4.47 5.56
CA ARG A 71 -6.22 5.52 4.56
C ARG A 71 -5.60 5.00 3.27
N ILE A 72 -6.29 5.20 2.15
CA ILE A 72 -5.87 4.68 0.87
C ILE A 72 -5.71 5.84 -0.12
N GLY A 73 -4.57 5.86 -0.79
CA GLY A 73 -4.27 6.73 -1.91
C GLY A 73 -3.89 5.90 -3.15
N TYR A 74 -3.71 6.58 -4.27
CA TYR A 74 -3.19 5.96 -5.48
C TYR A 74 -2.43 6.97 -6.35
N VAL A 75 -1.58 6.47 -7.22
CA VAL A 75 -0.90 7.19 -8.29
C VAL A 75 -1.05 6.37 -9.56
N ALA A 76 -1.69 6.92 -10.58
CA ALA A 76 -1.72 6.36 -11.92
C ALA A 76 -0.68 7.07 -12.77
N TYR A 77 0.30 6.34 -13.31
CA TYR A 77 1.43 6.93 -14.03
C TYR A 77 1.69 6.23 -15.35
N ASN A 78 2.30 6.95 -16.28
CA ASN A 78 2.95 6.44 -17.47
C ASN A 78 4.34 7.12 -17.56
N ASN A 79 4.67 7.84 -18.62
CA ASN A 79 5.79 8.80 -18.61
C ASN A 79 5.45 10.14 -17.92
N GLU A 80 4.23 10.30 -17.44
CA GLU A 80 3.68 11.42 -16.67
C GLU A 80 2.80 10.90 -15.51
N ILE A 81 2.40 11.78 -14.60
CA ILE A 81 1.37 11.47 -13.60
C ILE A 81 0.00 11.80 -14.19
N LEU A 82 -0.83 10.77 -14.43
CA LEU A 82 -2.13 10.90 -15.07
C LEU A 82 -3.21 11.35 -14.08
N SER A 83 -3.24 10.71 -12.91
CA SER A 83 -4.14 11.03 -11.81
C SER A 83 -3.60 10.47 -10.51
N TYR A 84 -3.98 11.09 -9.39
CA TYR A 84 -3.57 10.64 -8.07
C TYR A 84 -4.58 11.04 -7.01
N SER A 85 -4.48 10.41 -5.85
CA SER A 85 -5.11 10.82 -4.60
C SER A 85 -4.16 10.56 -3.45
N ALA A 86 -3.96 11.56 -2.60
CA ALA A 86 -3.31 11.35 -1.31
C ALA A 86 -4.11 10.33 -0.46
N PRO A 87 -3.49 9.69 0.55
CA PRO A 87 -4.19 8.76 1.44
C PRO A 87 -5.41 9.40 2.13
N GLU A 88 -6.60 8.94 1.75
CA GLU A 88 -7.87 9.37 2.34
C GLU A 88 -8.53 8.22 3.11
N THR A 89 -9.27 8.54 4.17
CA THR A 89 -10.06 7.53 4.89
C THR A 89 -11.17 6.95 3.99
N ILE A 90 -11.37 5.63 4.09
CA ILE A 90 -12.42 4.89 3.36
C ILE A 90 -13.56 4.41 4.28
N GLU A 91 -13.71 5.04 5.44
CA GLU A 91 -14.67 4.63 6.48
C GLU A 91 -16.14 4.82 6.06
N THR A 92 -16.42 5.74 5.14
CA THR A 92 -17.78 5.94 4.61
C THR A 92 -17.94 5.35 3.22
N THR A 93 -19.17 4.91 2.91
CA THR A 93 -19.54 4.37 1.60
C THR A 93 -19.27 5.37 0.48
N GLU A 94 -19.47 6.66 0.73
CA GLU A 94 -19.27 7.75 -0.24
C GLU A 94 -17.79 7.93 -0.57
N LYS A 95 -16.90 7.97 0.44
CA LYS A 95 -15.46 8.10 0.24
C LYS A 95 -14.89 6.89 -0.48
N ARG A 96 -15.33 5.70 -0.07
CA ARG A 96 -14.97 4.44 -0.73
C ARG A 96 -15.40 4.43 -2.19
N LYS A 97 -16.66 4.80 -2.47
CA LYS A 97 -17.18 4.87 -3.83
C LYS A 97 -16.41 5.88 -4.67
N ARG A 98 -16.15 7.08 -4.14
CA ARG A 98 -15.36 8.12 -4.82
C ARG A 98 -13.99 7.61 -5.24
N LEU A 99 -13.25 7.00 -4.31
CA LEU A 99 -11.92 6.46 -4.58
C LEU A 99 -11.98 5.36 -5.65
N LYS A 100 -12.95 4.44 -5.55
CA LYS A 100 -13.16 3.39 -6.55
C LYS A 100 -13.50 3.94 -7.93
N ASP A 101 -14.39 4.93 -8.00
CA ASP A 101 -14.78 5.57 -9.27
C ASP A 101 -13.56 6.21 -9.94
N GLN A 102 -12.70 6.91 -9.17
CA GLN A 102 -11.46 7.49 -9.67
C GLN A 102 -10.52 6.41 -10.24
N ILE A 103 -10.26 5.34 -9.49
CA ILE A 103 -9.39 4.23 -9.92
C ILE A 103 -9.98 3.51 -11.15
N SER A 104 -11.31 3.36 -11.22
CA SER A 104 -11.98 2.71 -12.36
C SER A 104 -11.86 3.48 -13.68
N SER A 105 -11.57 4.78 -13.60
CA SER A 105 -11.40 5.65 -14.78
C SER A 105 -9.99 5.64 -15.35
N ILE A 106 -9.05 4.93 -14.72
CA ILE A 106 -7.66 4.82 -15.20
C ILE A 106 -7.65 4.11 -16.56
N THR A 107 -6.92 4.69 -17.50
CA THR A 107 -6.75 4.15 -18.85
C THR A 107 -5.28 3.95 -19.17
N TYR A 108 -4.97 2.88 -19.89
CA TYR A 108 -3.60 2.53 -20.26
C TYR A 108 -3.18 3.27 -21.54
N SER A 109 -2.04 3.98 -21.53
CA SER A 109 -1.46 4.69 -22.68
C SER A 109 -0.07 5.26 -22.37
N GLY A 110 0.72 5.49 -23.41
CA GLY A 110 2.02 6.17 -23.27
C GLY A 110 3.16 5.24 -22.89
N ASP A 111 4.30 5.88 -22.64
CA ASP A 111 5.57 5.28 -22.24
C ASP A 111 5.57 5.01 -20.72
N THR A 112 6.65 4.47 -20.14
CA THR A 112 6.70 4.08 -18.72
C THR A 112 7.85 4.74 -17.98
N ASP A 113 7.54 5.50 -16.92
CA ASP A 113 8.53 6.07 -15.98
C ASP A 113 8.26 5.59 -14.54
N ILE A 114 8.83 4.44 -14.16
CA ILE A 114 8.61 3.86 -12.83
C ILE A 114 9.17 4.79 -11.74
N GLY A 115 10.33 5.39 -11.97
CA GLY A 115 10.94 6.34 -11.04
C GLY A 115 10.03 7.52 -10.70
N LEU A 116 9.38 8.11 -11.72
CA LEU A 116 8.40 9.19 -11.54
C LEU A 116 7.16 8.74 -10.75
N GLY A 117 6.59 7.58 -11.09
CA GLY A 117 5.41 7.06 -10.41
C GLY A 117 5.67 6.78 -8.92
N VAL A 118 6.81 6.14 -8.64
CA VAL A 118 7.20 5.74 -7.28
C VAL A 118 7.63 6.96 -6.45
N SER A 119 8.37 7.92 -7.03
CA SER A 119 8.75 9.15 -6.33
C SER A 119 7.53 10.01 -5.98
N HIS A 120 6.57 10.13 -6.89
CA HIS A 120 5.34 10.86 -6.60
C HIS A 120 4.52 10.19 -5.48
N ALA A 121 4.52 8.86 -5.43
CA ALA A 121 3.89 8.13 -4.33
C ALA A 121 4.62 8.36 -2.98
N CYS A 122 5.95 8.42 -2.99
CA CYS A 122 6.77 8.81 -1.84
C CYS A 122 6.32 10.18 -1.27
N GLU A 123 6.09 11.17 -2.13
CA GLU A 123 5.65 12.54 -1.74
C GLU A 123 4.24 12.61 -1.14
N LEU A 124 3.38 11.63 -1.42
CA LEU A 124 1.98 11.63 -0.98
C LEU A 124 1.78 11.06 0.43
N PHE A 125 2.77 10.35 0.99
CA PHE A 125 2.68 9.88 2.36
C PHE A 125 2.68 11.04 3.35
N SER A 126 1.91 10.93 4.43
CA SER A 126 1.94 11.95 5.48
C SER A 126 3.15 11.79 6.39
N GLU A 127 3.70 12.89 6.88
CA GLU A 127 4.82 12.91 7.86
C GLU A 127 4.33 12.71 9.33
N LYS A 128 3.15 12.12 9.53
CA LYS A 128 2.59 11.93 10.87
C LYS A 128 3.31 10.83 11.62
N GLU A 129 3.56 11.08 12.90
CA GLU A 129 4.00 10.06 13.86
C GLU A 129 2.93 8.95 14.01
N ASN A 130 3.35 7.77 14.45
CA ASN A 130 2.47 6.60 14.67
C ASN A 130 1.63 6.19 13.43
N THR A 131 2.17 6.44 12.23
CA THR A 131 1.56 6.08 10.95
C THR A 131 2.44 5.07 10.22
N ARG A 132 1.92 3.87 10.00
CA ARG A 132 2.54 2.84 9.17
C ARG A 132 2.23 3.11 7.70
N ARG A 133 3.26 3.16 6.87
CA ARG A 133 3.13 3.45 5.43
C ARG A 133 3.43 2.19 4.63
N ILE A 134 2.67 1.96 3.58
CA ILE A 134 2.82 0.81 2.68
C ILE A 134 2.62 1.29 1.25
N MET A 135 3.52 0.91 0.36
CA MET A 135 3.37 1.13 -1.07
C MET A 135 3.09 -0.19 -1.78
N VAL A 136 2.21 -0.18 -2.77
CA VAL A 136 1.93 -1.34 -3.64
C VAL A 136 2.12 -0.90 -5.09
N LEU A 137 3.19 -1.36 -5.73
CA LEU A 137 3.50 -1.08 -7.12
C LEU A 137 2.92 -2.18 -8.02
N ILE A 138 2.09 -1.79 -8.98
CA ILE A 138 1.48 -2.66 -9.98
C ILE A 138 2.04 -2.25 -11.34
N SER A 139 2.84 -3.10 -11.96
CA SER A 139 3.53 -2.80 -13.22
C SER A 139 3.93 -4.08 -13.94
N ASP A 140 4.30 -3.98 -15.22
CA ASP A 140 5.00 -5.05 -15.93
C ASP A 140 6.53 -4.97 -15.78
N GLY A 141 7.04 -3.90 -15.16
CA GLY A 141 8.40 -3.79 -14.62
C GLY A 141 9.42 -3.16 -15.57
N GLU A 142 8.98 -2.56 -16.66
CA GLU A 142 9.86 -1.95 -17.66
C GLU A 142 9.74 -0.43 -17.61
N THR A 143 10.85 0.27 -17.39
CA THR A 143 10.93 1.70 -17.70
C THR A 143 11.33 1.80 -19.17
N ASP A 144 10.47 2.39 -19.99
CA ASP A 144 10.66 2.56 -21.42
C ASP A 144 10.27 3.99 -21.77
N LEU A 145 11.27 4.83 -22.05
CA LEU A 145 11.07 6.24 -22.38
C LEU A 145 11.59 6.52 -23.78
N SER A 146 10.72 7.03 -24.64
CA SER A 146 11.10 7.41 -26.00
C SER A 146 12.19 8.48 -26.02
N ALA A 147 13.00 8.49 -27.08
CA ALA A 147 14.12 9.44 -27.24
C ALA A 147 13.70 10.93 -27.27
N GLY A 148 12.41 11.22 -27.47
CA GLY A 148 11.84 12.58 -27.40
C GLY A 148 11.34 12.97 -26.01
N SER A 149 11.38 12.07 -25.03
CA SER A 149 10.97 12.33 -23.66
C SER A 149 11.86 13.41 -23.02
N PRO A 150 11.30 14.30 -22.17
CA PRO A 150 12.10 15.25 -21.39
C PRO A 150 12.95 14.55 -20.31
N ARG A 151 12.68 13.28 -20.04
CA ARG A 151 13.34 12.44 -19.03
C ARG A 151 13.98 11.23 -19.70
N THR A 152 15.10 10.80 -19.15
CA THR A 152 15.83 9.61 -19.58
C THR A 152 15.61 8.45 -18.60
N GLU A 153 15.76 7.21 -19.07
CA GLU A 153 15.71 6.03 -18.20
C GLU A 153 16.73 6.10 -17.05
N ALA A 154 17.92 6.70 -17.30
CA ALA A 154 18.92 6.90 -16.27
C ALA A 154 18.45 7.84 -15.15
N GLN A 155 17.74 8.92 -15.51
CA GLN A 155 17.13 9.82 -14.53
C GLN A 155 16.01 9.12 -13.75
N SER A 156 15.15 8.36 -14.44
CA SER A 156 14.11 7.55 -13.79
C SER A 156 14.72 6.55 -12.80
N SER A 157 15.75 5.82 -13.19
CA SER A 157 16.45 4.85 -12.34
C SER A 157 17.11 5.52 -11.13
N GLN A 158 17.75 6.68 -11.32
CA GLN A 158 18.37 7.41 -10.21
C GLN A 158 17.33 7.91 -9.20
N GLU A 159 16.20 8.40 -9.69
CA GLU A 159 15.09 8.86 -8.86
C GLU A 159 14.42 7.70 -8.10
N LEU A 160 14.24 6.56 -8.77
CA LEU A 160 13.77 5.32 -8.16
C LEU A 160 14.71 4.87 -7.04
N ASP A 161 16.02 4.82 -7.29
CA ASP A 161 17.02 4.46 -6.28
C ASP A 161 16.97 5.40 -5.06
N TYR A 162 16.75 6.70 -5.27
CA TYR A 162 16.59 7.66 -4.19
C TYR A 162 15.34 7.38 -3.33
N CYS A 163 14.16 7.19 -3.95
CA CYS A 163 12.93 6.88 -3.20
C CYS A 163 13.01 5.49 -2.54
N MET A 164 13.68 4.50 -3.15
CA MET A 164 13.95 3.22 -2.50
C MET A 164 14.81 3.37 -1.24
N ASN A 165 15.86 4.20 -1.29
CA ASN A 165 16.68 4.48 -0.10
C ASN A 165 15.85 5.11 1.02
N TRP A 166 15.05 6.13 0.68
CA TRP A 166 14.16 6.77 1.64
C TRP A 166 13.13 5.79 2.23
N CYS A 167 12.49 4.97 1.39
CA CYS A 167 11.57 3.93 1.86
C CYS A 167 12.24 2.92 2.80
N ARG A 168 13.51 2.58 2.59
CA ARG A 168 14.27 1.70 3.50
C ARG A 168 14.52 2.38 4.85
N ASP A 169 14.89 3.65 4.84
CA ASP A 169 15.19 4.42 6.05
C ASP A 169 13.93 4.66 6.89
N GLU A 170 12.80 4.94 6.23
CA GLU A 170 11.48 5.14 6.84
C GLU A 170 10.72 3.82 7.10
N ASN A 171 11.34 2.67 6.79
CA ASN A 171 10.75 1.33 6.94
C ASN A 171 9.36 1.18 6.26
N ILE A 172 9.26 1.70 5.04
CA ILE A 172 8.10 1.64 4.14
C ILE A 172 8.28 0.48 3.16
N PRO A 173 7.59 -0.66 3.35
CA PRO A 173 7.63 -1.76 2.40
C PRO A 173 6.96 -1.40 1.08
N ILE A 174 7.60 -1.76 -0.04
CA ILE A 174 7.05 -1.65 -1.39
C ILE A 174 6.72 -3.04 -1.90
N TYR A 175 5.46 -3.45 -1.81
CA TYR A 175 5.00 -4.70 -2.43
C TYR A 175 4.90 -4.50 -3.93
N THR A 176 5.30 -5.50 -4.72
CA THR A 176 5.18 -5.42 -6.18
C THR A 176 4.27 -6.50 -6.73
N ILE A 177 3.52 -6.16 -7.77
CA ILE A 177 2.60 -7.05 -8.47
C ILE A 177 2.92 -6.97 -9.95
N ALA A 178 3.72 -7.95 -10.39
CA ALA A 178 4.27 -8.03 -11.72
C ALA A 178 3.25 -8.62 -12.71
N PHE A 179 2.96 -7.88 -13.77
CA PHE A 179 2.20 -8.36 -14.93
C PHE A 179 3.15 -8.68 -16.09
N GLY A 180 2.82 -9.66 -16.93
CA GLY A 180 3.70 -10.09 -18.04
C GLY A 180 4.58 -11.30 -17.72
N GLN A 181 5.45 -11.65 -18.68
CA GLN A 181 6.25 -12.90 -18.66
C GLN A 181 7.75 -12.65 -18.93
N TYR A 182 8.17 -11.39 -19.00
CA TYR A 182 9.55 -11.06 -19.31
C TYR A 182 10.40 -11.03 -18.04
N ASP A 183 11.37 -11.94 -17.96
CA ASP A 183 12.16 -12.18 -16.73
C ASP A 183 12.96 -10.95 -16.27
N GLY A 184 13.43 -10.11 -17.19
CA GLY A 184 14.20 -8.91 -16.87
C GLY A 184 13.40 -7.86 -16.10
N SER A 185 12.19 -7.55 -16.58
CA SER A 185 11.28 -6.59 -15.94
C SER A 185 10.74 -7.10 -14.61
N ILE A 186 10.50 -8.41 -14.51
CA ILE A 186 10.15 -9.06 -13.22
C ILE A 186 11.28 -8.95 -12.21
N ALA A 187 12.54 -9.05 -12.63
CA ALA A 187 13.69 -8.93 -11.74
C ALA A 187 13.80 -7.53 -11.12
N VAL A 188 13.46 -6.46 -11.87
CA VAL A 188 13.41 -5.09 -11.34
C VAL A 188 12.37 -4.98 -10.23
N LEU A 189 11.14 -5.43 -10.48
CA LEU A 189 10.06 -5.41 -9.48
C LEU A 189 10.37 -6.27 -8.26
N LYS A 190 11.04 -7.40 -8.46
CA LYS A 190 11.50 -8.25 -7.37
C LYS A 190 12.56 -7.56 -6.52
N LYS A 191 13.54 -6.90 -7.15
CA LYS A 191 14.58 -6.11 -6.45
C LYS A 191 13.96 -5.03 -5.57
N ILE A 192 13.00 -4.25 -6.11
CA ILE A 192 12.30 -3.19 -5.37
C ILE A 192 11.64 -3.75 -4.08
N ALA A 193 10.93 -4.87 -4.20
CA ALA A 193 10.29 -5.50 -3.05
C ALA A 193 11.31 -6.02 -2.02
N GLU A 194 12.32 -6.78 -2.47
CA GLU A 194 13.31 -7.38 -1.57
C GLU A 194 14.13 -6.32 -0.82
N GLU A 195 14.57 -5.26 -1.49
CA GLU A 195 15.35 -4.19 -0.87
C GLU A 195 14.54 -3.41 0.18
N THR A 196 13.23 -3.32 0.01
CA THR A 196 12.31 -2.68 0.97
C THR A 196 11.67 -3.66 1.95
N LYS A 197 12.21 -4.89 2.05
CA LYS A 197 11.74 -5.96 2.96
C LYS A 197 10.29 -6.39 2.73
N ALA A 198 9.83 -6.30 1.49
CA ALA A 198 8.51 -6.69 1.04
C ALA A 198 8.56 -7.92 0.11
N GLU A 199 7.39 -8.39 -0.33
CA GLU A 199 7.27 -9.50 -1.26
C GLU A 199 6.82 -9.04 -2.65
N SER A 200 7.26 -9.78 -3.67
CA SER A 200 6.82 -9.61 -5.06
C SER A 200 5.86 -10.73 -5.45
N TYR A 201 4.75 -10.37 -6.10
CA TYR A 201 3.72 -11.28 -6.58
C TYR A 201 3.59 -11.16 -8.11
N SER A 202 2.99 -12.15 -8.76
CA SER A 202 2.76 -12.13 -10.21
C SER A 202 1.27 -12.25 -10.52
N GLY A 203 0.77 -11.30 -11.30
CA GLY A 203 -0.56 -11.34 -11.91
C GLY A 203 -0.50 -12.06 -13.25
N LYS A 204 -1.26 -13.15 -13.41
CA LYS A 204 -1.35 -13.88 -14.69
C LYS A 204 -2.68 -13.61 -15.37
N CYS A 205 -2.65 -12.90 -16.48
CA CYS A 205 -3.79 -12.85 -17.40
C CYS A 205 -3.94 -14.22 -18.08
N ARG A 206 -4.98 -14.99 -17.70
CA ARG A 206 -5.28 -16.27 -18.37
C ARG A 206 -5.65 -16.00 -19.84
N ARG A 207 -4.85 -16.51 -20.78
CA ARG A 207 -5.23 -16.52 -22.20
C ARG A 207 -6.50 -17.38 -22.36
N GLY A 208 -7.64 -16.75 -22.64
CA GLY A 208 -8.85 -17.43 -23.12
C GLY A 208 -10.03 -17.58 -22.14
N LEU A 209 -10.25 -16.64 -21.21
CA LEU A 209 -11.54 -16.57 -20.51
C LEU A 209 -12.49 -15.62 -21.24
N ASP A 210 -13.39 -16.24 -22.00
CA ASP A 210 -14.64 -15.66 -22.48
C ASP A 210 -15.39 -15.01 -21.30
N ARG A 211 -16.02 -13.87 -21.56
CA ARG A 211 -16.78 -13.12 -20.56
C ARG A 211 -18.07 -13.86 -20.22
N ASN A 212 -18.01 -14.92 -19.42
CA ASN A 212 -19.20 -15.40 -18.71
C ASN A 212 -18.84 -16.23 -17.45
N PRO A 213 -18.77 -15.61 -16.25
CA PRO A 213 -18.43 -16.32 -15.02
C PRO A 213 -19.58 -17.11 -14.37
N LEU A 214 -20.76 -17.26 -15.01
CA LEU A 214 -21.95 -17.86 -14.39
C LEU A 214 -22.41 -19.22 -14.97
N ARG A 215 -21.52 -19.98 -15.59
CA ARG A 215 -21.79 -21.41 -15.83
C ARG A 215 -20.60 -22.21 -15.35
N HIS A 216 -20.64 -22.68 -14.11
CA HIS A 216 -20.15 -23.98 -13.64
C HIS A 216 -20.26 -24.02 -12.11
N PHE A 217 -21.47 -24.24 -11.62
CA PHE A 217 -21.70 -24.97 -10.38
C PHE A 217 -22.58 -26.17 -10.75
N PRO A 218 -22.18 -27.41 -10.47
CA PRO A 218 -23.07 -28.55 -10.59
C PRO A 218 -24.12 -28.49 -9.47
N GLU A 219 -25.35 -28.86 -9.80
CA GLU A 219 -26.40 -29.21 -8.82
C GLU A 219 -25.97 -30.42 -7.98
#